data_AF-A0A2N0NB53-F1
#
_entry.id   AF-A0A2N0NB53-F1
#
_cell.length_a   1.000
_cell.length_b   1.000
_cell.length_c   1.000
_cell.angle_alpha   90.00
_cell.angle_beta   90.00
_cell.angle_gamma   90.00
#
_symmetry.space_group_name_H-M   'P 1'
#
loop_
_entity.id
_entity.type
_entity.pdbx_description
1 polymer ?
#
loop_
_entity_poly.entity_id
_entity_poly.type
_entity_poly.pdbx_seq_one_letter_code
_entity_poly.pdbx_strand_id
1 'polypeptide(L)'
;MDIIKSKKSVSSLSAHDEFESDDYLNFIRLSCIKDESAIGTESFPGELMNPYHEMILSDDILNLLVNFYKNLYNDHFISISSMIGPSNDIVVKSKIKQYDRLRIGAD
;
A
#
# COMPACT_ATOMS: atom_id res chain seq x y z
N MET A 1 31.61 -12.13 -22.06
CA MET A 1 30.28 -11.49 -22.01
C MET A 1 29.26 -12.60 -22.11
N ASP A 2 28.99 -13.25 -20.97
CA ASP A 2 28.15 -14.44 -20.92
C ASP A 2 26.70 -14.02 -20.69
N ILE A 3 25.88 -14.26 -21.71
CA ILE A 3 24.45 -13.99 -21.70
C ILE A 3 23.80 -15.06 -20.82
N ILE A 4 23.26 -14.64 -19.68
CA ILE A 4 22.60 -15.50 -18.71
C ILE A 4 21.49 -16.30 -19.42
N LYS A 5 21.60 -17.64 -19.42
CA LYS A 5 20.56 -18.54 -19.94
C LYS A 5 19.28 -18.35 -19.13
N SER A 6 18.15 -18.22 -19.84
CA SER A 6 16.82 -18.20 -19.21
C SER A 6 16.56 -19.53 -18.50
N LYS A 7 16.34 -19.45 -17.19
CA LYS A 7 15.83 -20.57 -16.38
C LYS A 7 14.32 -20.62 -16.56
N LYS A 8 13.77 -21.79 -16.89
CA LYS A 8 12.33 -22.03 -16.95
C LYS A 8 11.73 -21.72 -15.57
N SER A 9 10.91 -20.68 -15.45
CA SER A 9 10.24 -20.39 -14.18
C SER A 9 9.16 -21.44 -13.96
N VAL A 10 9.24 -22.17 -12.85
CA VAL A 10 8.17 -23.03 -12.39
C VAL A 10 7.06 -22.10 -11.91
N SER A 11 5.87 -22.25 -12.48
CA SER A 11 4.67 -21.55 -12.10
C SER A 11 4.22 -22.02 -10.71
N SER A 12 4.00 -21.05 -9.81
CA SER A 12 3.57 -21.21 -8.42
C SER A 12 4.64 -21.61 -7.40
N LEU A 13 4.73 -20.82 -6.32
CA LEU A 13 5.50 -21.10 -5.10
C LEU A 13 5.07 -22.40 -4.43
N SER A 14 3.82 -22.84 -4.65
CA SER A 14 3.25 -24.05 -4.04
C SER A 14 3.69 -25.36 -4.69
N ALA A 15 4.44 -25.33 -5.80
CA ALA A 15 4.87 -26.55 -6.49
C ALA A 15 5.91 -27.38 -5.70
N HIS A 16 6.45 -26.82 -4.61
CA HIS A 16 7.40 -27.47 -3.71
C HIS A 16 6.87 -27.64 -2.28
N ASP A 17 5.63 -27.24 -2.03
CA ASP A 17 5.02 -27.46 -0.73
C ASP A 17 4.58 -28.92 -0.71
N GLU A 18 5.42 -29.79 -0.15
CA GLU A 18 5.12 -31.20 0.15
C GLU A 18 4.02 -31.32 1.22
N PHE A 19 2.90 -30.62 1.04
CA PHE A 19 1.70 -30.93 1.77
C PHE A 19 1.18 -32.24 1.20
N GLU A 20 1.51 -33.34 1.88
CA GLU A 20 0.82 -34.61 1.65
C GLU A 20 -0.69 -34.36 1.77
N SER A 21 -1.47 -35.04 0.93
CA SER A 21 -2.93 -34.88 0.87
C SER A 21 -3.57 -34.95 2.26
N ASP A 22 -3.00 -35.73 3.17
CA ASP A 22 -3.47 -35.92 4.53
C ASP A 22 -3.24 -34.67 5.40
N ASP A 23 -2.11 -33.99 5.28
CA ASP A 23 -1.82 -32.74 5.98
C ASP A 23 -2.72 -31.60 5.50
N TYR A 24 -2.99 -31.56 4.20
CA TYR A 24 -3.93 -30.60 3.62
C TYR A 24 -5.35 -30.83 4.15
N LEU A 25 -5.83 -32.07 4.13
CA LEU A 25 -7.14 -32.43 4.66
C LEU A 25 -7.24 -32.17 6.17
N ASN A 26 -6.16 -32.40 6.92
CA ASN A 26 -6.12 -32.13 8.35
C ASN A 26 -6.12 -30.62 8.64
N PHE A 27 -5.42 -29.82 7.84
CA PHE A 27 -5.49 -28.36 7.90
C PHE A 27 -6.91 -27.84 7.64
N ILE A 28 -7.59 -28.32 6.59
CA ILE A 28 -8.98 -27.94 6.30
C ILE A 28 -9.91 -28.33 7.46
N ARG A 29 -9.73 -29.53 8.01
CA ARG A 29 -10.51 -30.01 9.15
C ARG A 29 -10.29 -29.19 10.43
N LEU A 30 -9.04 -28.80 10.72
CA LEU A 30 -8.68 -28.02 11.90
C LEU A 30 -9.02 -26.53 11.78
N SER A 31 -8.98 -25.99 10.56
CA SER A 31 -9.23 -24.57 10.31
C SER A 31 -10.72 -24.19 10.34
N CYS A 32 -11.63 -25.16 10.47
CA CYS A 32 -13.09 -24.93 10.47
C CYS A 32 -13.55 -24.08 9.28
N ILE A 33 -12.80 -24.13 8.16
CA ILE A 33 -13.18 -23.46 6.92
C ILE A 33 -14.32 -24.29 6.34
N LYS A 34 -15.54 -23.89 6.69
CA LYS A 34 -16.75 -24.38 6.03
C LYS A 34 -16.63 -23.96 4.55
N ASP A 35 -17.06 -24.80 3.62
CA ASP A 35 -17.04 -24.49 2.17
C ASP A 35 -17.74 -23.16 1.80
N GLU A 36 -18.51 -22.58 2.73
CA GLU A 36 -19.21 -21.29 2.61
C GLU A 36 -18.56 -20.13 3.42
N SER A 37 -17.53 -20.39 4.22
CA SER A 37 -16.91 -19.39 5.11
C SER A 37 -15.85 -18.51 4.43
N ALA A 38 -15.54 -18.78 3.16
CA ALA A 38 -14.62 -17.99 2.34
C ALA A 38 -15.32 -16.92 1.49
N ILE A 39 -16.61 -16.68 1.68
CA ILE A 39 -17.25 -15.47 1.15
C ILE A 39 -17.09 -14.41 2.23
N GLY A 40 -16.00 -13.67 2.15
CA GLY A 40 -15.87 -12.43 2.90
C GLY A 40 -17.04 -11.53 2.49
N THR A 41 -18.08 -11.46 3.32
CA THR A 41 -19.15 -10.48 3.18
C THR A 41 -18.58 -9.12 3.59
N GLU A 42 -17.70 -8.58 2.76
CA GLU A 42 -17.34 -7.17 2.81
C GLU A 42 -18.44 -6.39 2.08
N SER A 43 -18.93 -5.30 2.68
CA SER A 43 -20.07 -4.52 2.17
C SER A 43 -19.86 -3.90 0.78
N PHE A 44 -18.68 -4.08 0.17
CA PHE A 44 -18.27 -3.43 -1.06
C PHE A 44 -17.86 -4.48 -2.11
N PRO A 45 -18.80 -4.91 -2.96
CA PRO A 45 -18.52 -5.86 -4.02
C PRO A 45 -17.79 -5.13 -5.17
N GLY A 46 -16.51 -5.41 -5.34
CA GLY A 46 -15.85 -5.41 -6.66
C GLY A 46 -15.68 -4.08 -7.41
N GLU A 47 -15.95 -2.91 -6.85
CA GLU A 47 -15.54 -1.64 -7.47
C GLU A 47 -14.12 -1.27 -7.03
N LEU A 48 -13.19 -1.29 -7.98
CA LEU A 48 -11.89 -0.65 -7.85
C LEU A 48 -12.14 0.86 -7.60
N MET A 49 -12.00 1.31 -6.35
CA MET A 49 -11.93 2.73 -6.06
C MET A 49 -10.85 3.36 -6.94
N ASN A 50 -11.12 4.54 -7.50
CA ASN A 50 -10.10 5.28 -8.27
C ASN A 50 -8.78 5.25 -7.50
N PRO A 51 -7.66 4.92 -8.17
CA PRO A 51 -6.43 4.56 -7.47
C PRO A 51 -5.92 5.69 -6.57
N TYR A 52 -6.34 6.93 -6.83
CA TYR A 52 -6.19 8.03 -5.91
C TYR A 52 -7.32 9.05 -6.04
N HIS A 53 -7.50 9.85 -5.00
CA HIS A 53 -8.20 11.12 -5.08
C HIS A 53 -7.29 12.26 -4.61
N GLU A 54 -7.54 13.46 -5.11
CA GLU A 54 -6.83 14.65 -4.64
C GLU A 54 -7.50 15.18 -3.38
N MET A 55 -6.71 15.41 -2.33
CA MET A 55 -7.19 15.93 -1.05
C MET A 55 -6.35 17.12 -0.62
N ILE A 56 -6.96 18.03 0.13
CA ILE A 56 -6.27 19.15 0.80
C ILE A 56 -6.10 18.76 2.27
N LEU A 57 -4.86 18.76 2.76
CA LEU A 57 -4.55 18.53 4.16
C LEU A 57 -5.07 19.68 5.04
N SER A 58 -5.45 19.35 6.28
CA SER A 58 -5.73 20.37 7.29
C SER A 58 -4.45 21.10 7.71
N ASP A 59 -4.61 22.34 8.18
CA ASP A 59 -3.49 23.15 8.66
C ASP A 59 -2.73 22.46 9.82
N ASP A 60 -3.43 21.69 10.66
CA ASP A 60 -2.81 20.92 11.74
C ASP A 60 -1.82 19.88 11.22
N ILE A 61 -2.22 19.10 10.20
CA ILE A 61 -1.34 18.10 9.57
C ILE A 61 -0.19 18.80 8.84
N LEU A 62 -0.47 19.92 8.17
CA LEU A 62 0.53 20.67 7.43
C LEU A 62 1.60 21.25 8.36
N ASN A 63 1.20 21.79 9.51
CA ASN A 63 2.10 22.28 10.56
C ASN A 63 2.93 21.13 11.16
N LEU A 64 2.32 19.96 11.38
CA LEU A 64 3.03 18.78 11.83
C LEU A 64 4.12 18.36 10.83
N LEU A 65 3.82 18.34 9.53
CA LEU A 65 4.77 18.00 8.48
C LEU A 65 5.92 19.02 8.39
N VAL A 66 5.61 20.31 8.49
CA VAL A 66 6.63 21.37 8.51
C VAL A 66 7.58 21.17 9.69
N ASN A 67 7.05 20.95 10.89
CA ASN A 67 7.87 20.71 12.09
C ASN A 67 8.71 19.44 11.95
N PHE A 68 8.13 18.36 11.43
CA PHE A 68 8.83 17.10 11.20
C PHE A 68 10.03 17.29 10.25
N TYR A 69 9.82 17.88 9.07
CA TYR A 69 10.89 18.06 8.09
C TYR A 69 11.96 19.05 8.53
N LYS A 70 11.55 20.14 9.19
CA LYS A 70 12.49 21.08 9.81
C LYS A 70 13.43 20.38 10.80
N ASN A 71 12.89 19.51 11.65
CA ASN A 71 13.69 18.77 12.63
C ASN A 71 14.56 17.68 11.99
N LEU A 72 14.08 17.03 10.94
CA LEU A 72 14.80 15.94 10.27
C LEU A 72 16.00 16.43 9.45
N TYR A 73 15.83 17.53 8.71
CA TYR A 73 16.83 18.03 7.77
C TYR A 73 17.59 19.25 8.29
N ASN A 74 17.14 19.88 9.38
CA ASN A 74 17.69 21.13 9.91
C ASN A 74 17.69 22.27 8.87
N ASP A 75 16.70 22.27 7.97
CA ASP A 75 16.48 23.27 6.92
C ASP A 75 15.21 24.09 7.18
N HIS A 76 15.02 25.17 6.43
CA HIS A 76 13.86 26.05 6.52
C HIS A 76 12.69 25.51 5.69
N PHE A 77 11.70 24.92 6.38
CA PHE A 77 10.43 24.50 5.80
C PHE A 77 9.30 25.45 6.21
N ILE A 78 8.39 25.74 5.28
CA ILE A 78 7.18 26.52 5.52
C ILE A 78 5.95 25.84 4.92
N SER A 79 4.77 26.15 5.45
CA SER A 79 3.50 25.78 4.84
C SER A 79 3.24 26.64 3.59
N ILE A 80 2.59 26.07 2.57
CA ILE A 80 2.09 26.84 1.42
C ILE A 80 1.15 27.98 1.85
N SER A 81 0.38 27.81 2.93
CA SER A 81 -0.53 28.85 3.44
C SER A 81 0.21 30.03 4.09
N SER A 82 1.46 29.82 4.55
CA SER A 82 2.30 30.86 5.14
C SER A 82 3.20 31.58 4.13
N MET A 83 3.16 31.22 2.85
CA MET A 83 4.04 31.79 1.84
C MET A 83 3.60 33.21 1.45
N ILE A 84 4.40 34.22 1.79
CA ILE A 84 4.16 35.62 1.41
C ILE A 84 5.17 36.01 0.33
N GLY A 85 4.85 35.66 -0.92
CA GLY A 85 5.72 35.94 -2.08
C GLY A 85 6.86 34.93 -2.27
N PRO A 86 7.80 35.21 -3.18
CA PRO A 86 8.91 34.31 -3.46
C PRO A 86 9.83 34.20 -2.24
N SER A 87 9.97 32.98 -1.72
CA SER A 87 10.89 32.64 -0.64
C SER A 87 11.89 31.57 -1.12
N ASN A 88 13.06 31.54 -0.48
CA ASN A 88 14.02 30.45 -0.62
C ASN A 88 13.70 29.24 0.28
N ASP A 89 12.64 29.34 1.09
CA ASP A 89 12.19 28.26 1.97
C ASP A 89 11.63 27.08 1.19
N ILE A 90 11.77 25.88 1.74
CA ILE A 90 11.20 24.66 1.17
C ILE A 90 9.71 24.60 1.54
N VAL A 91 8.85 24.67 0.53
CA VAL A 91 7.40 24.76 0.73
C VAL A 91 6.76 23.38 0.79
N VAL A 92 6.08 23.09 1.91
CA VAL A 92 5.23 21.91 2.06
C VAL A 92 3.86 22.20 1.43
N LYS A 93 3.49 21.40 0.43
CA LYS A 93 2.22 21.53 -0.28
C LYS A 93 1.07 20.91 0.53
N SER A 94 -0.08 21.58 0.55
CA SER A 94 -1.30 21.07 1.19
C SER A 94 -2.05 20.06 0.33
N LYS A 95 -1.94 20.17 -1.01
CA LYS A 95 -2.62 19.28 -1.95
C LYS A 95 -1.84 17.99 -2.14
N ILE A 96 -2.45 16.86 -1.80
CA ILE A 96 -1.87 15.52 -1.91
C ILE A 96 -2.73 14.62 -2.80
N LYS A 97 -2.11 13.55 -3.31
CA LYS A 97 -2.83 12.41 -3.89
C LYS A 97 -2.93 11.34 -2.82
N GLN A 98 -4.15 11.09 -2.34
CA GLN A 98 -4.41 10.01 -1.41
C GLN A 98 -4.78 8.76 -2.19
N TYR A 99 -3.95 7.73 -2.06
CA TYR A 99 -4.22 6.41 -2.61
C TYR A 99 -5.08 5.63 -1.62
N ASP A 100 -6.12 4.99 -2.13
CA ASP A 100 -6.92 4.05 -1.34
C ASP A 100 -6.31 2.63 -1.43
N ARG A 101 -6.91 1.67 -0.73
CA ARG A 101 -6.47 0.28 -0.71
C ARG A 101 -6.47 -0.34 -2.11
N LEU A 102 -5.27 -0.64 -2.61
CA LEU A 102 -5.06 -1.48 -3.78
C LEU A 102 -5.10 -2.95 -3.35
N ARG A 103 -6.12 -3.71 -3.77
CA ARG A 103 -6.14 -5.16 -3.57
C ARG A 103 -5.28 -5.81 -4.65
N ILE A 104 -4.16 -6.42 -4.24
CA ILE A 104 -3.37 -7.29 -5.12
C ILE A 104 -3.78 -8.72 -4.80
N GLY A 105 -4.54 -9.34 -5.70
CA GLY A 105 -4.91 -10.75 -5.64
C GLY A 105 -5.22 -11.25 -7.05
N ALA A 106 -4.64 -12.39 -7.40
CA ALA A 106 -4.89 -13.11 -8.66
C ALA A 106 -5.97 -14.18 -8.43
N ASP A 107 -6.74 -14.44 -9.48
CA ASP A 107 -7.87 -15.37 -9.58
C ASP A 107 -7.59 -16.79 -9.05
#